data_AF-A0A1S8Y3A9-F1
#
_entry.id   AF-A0A1S8Y3A9-F1
#
_cell.length_a   1.000
_cell.length_b   1.000
_cell.length_c   1.000
_cell.angle_alpha   90.00
_cell.angle_beta   90.00
_cell.angle_gamma   90.00
#
_symmetry.space_group_name_H-M   'P 1'
#
loop_
_entity.id
_entity.type
_entity.pdbx_description
1 polymer ?
#
loop_
_entity_poly.entity_id
_entity_poly.type
_entity_poly.pdbx_seq_one_letter_code
_entity_poly.pdbx_strand_id
1 'polypeptide(L)'
;MFGIFPNGQSFHEHGEMVLPASIIIDEFIEPVHLPLSYWKADDYRSSWRSSLGEGIRSKKHSALAVSMYEPGYTNFIFVWVVYFLGNKAAIQNSILFLDECHGFTPEKINDFIEPRTTHNEDGEEISEWNTNIDNVLDFYNSL
;
A
#
# COMPACT_ATOMS: atom_id res chain seq x y z
N MET A 1 -9.56 -11.13 -7.42
CA MET A 1 -8.38 -10.46 -7.99
C MET A 1 -7.84 -9.48 -6.96
N PHE A 2 -6.53 -9.27 -6.92
CA PHE A 2 -5.91 -8.26 -6.06
C PHE A 2 -4.96 -7.38 -6.88
N GLY A 3 -4.83 -6.10 -6.53
CA GLY A 3 -3.80 -5.23 -7.09
C GLY A 3 -4.19 -3.76 -7.15
N ILE A 4 -3.24 -2.92 -7.57
CA ILE A 4 -3.44 -1.49 -7.82
C ILE A 4 -3.18 -1.22 -9.30
N PHE A 5 -4.18 -0.68 -9.99
CA PHE A 5 -4.18 -0.56 -11.44
C PHE A 5 -4.39 0.90 -11.87
N PRO A 6 -3.39 1.55 -12.48
CA PRO A 6 -3.57 2.86 -13.10
C PRO A 6 -4.67 2.84 -14.16
N ASN A 7 -5.53 3.85 -14.15
CA ASN A 7 -6.66 3.96 -15.07
C ASN A 7 -6.79 5.39 -15.64
N GLY A 8 -6.27 5.58 -16.86
CA GLY A 8 -6.40 6.86 -17.57
C GLY A 8 -5.10 7.66 -17.61
N GLN A 9 -5.23 8.96 -17.88
CA GLN A 9 -4.11 9.89 -17.98
C GLN A 9 -3.94 10.65 -16.67
N SER A 10 -2.70 11.03 -16.36
CA SER A 10 -2.41 11.88 -15.21
C SER A 10 -3.10 13.24 -15.36
N PHE A 11 -3.60 13.80 -14.26
CA PHE A 11 -4.26 15.09 -14.23
C PHE A 11 -3.85 15.89 -12.99
N HIS A 12 -4.18 17.19 -12.99
CA HIS A 12 -3.91 18.04 -11.84
C HIS A 12 -5.03 17.94 -10.80
N GLU A 13 -4.67 17.62 -9.57
CA GLU A 13 -5.57 17.58 -8.41
C GLU A 13 -4.90 18.24 -7.21
N HIS A 14 -5.62 19.05 -6.43
CA HIS A 14 -5.12 19.73 -5.23
C HIS A 14 -3.76 20.46 -5.38
N GLY A 15 -3.44 20.91 -6.59
CA GLY A 15 -2.19 21.63 -6.88
C GLY A 15 -1.00 20.75 -7.30
N GLU A 16 -1.19 19.43 -7.44
CA GLU A 16 -0.15 18.51 -7.90
C GLU A 16 -0.61 17.63 -9.06
N MET A 17 0.32 16.93 -9.71
CA MET A 17 0.01 15.97 -10.77
C MET A 17 -0.18 14.60 -10.15
N VAL A 18 -1.30 13.95 -10.43
CA VAL A 18 -1.63 12.61 -9.92
C VAL A 18 -1.93 11.65 -11.06
N LEU A 19 -1.63 10.36 -10.86
CA LEU A 19 -2.05 9.28 -11.73
C LEU A 19 -3.29 8.59 -11.12
N PRO A 20 -4.47 8.66 -11.76
CA PRO A 20 -5.62 7.88 -11.31
C PRO A 20 -5.33 6.38 -11.38
N ALA A 21 -5.73 5.67 -10.32
CA ALA A 21 -5.67 4.23 -10.22
C ALA A 21 -6.85 3.70 -9.40
N SER A 22 -7.00 2.38 -9.35
CA SER A 22 -7.90 1.73 -8.40
C SER A 22 -7.21 0.57 -7.71
N ILE A 23 -7.40 0.48 -6.39
CA ILE A 23 -7.14 -0.76 -5.68
C ILE A 23 -8.35 -1.68 -5.86
N ILE A 24 -8.07 -2.94 -6.18
CA ILE A 24 -9.08 -3.99 -6.34
C ILE A 24 -8.77 -5.10 -5.34
N ILE A 25 -9.76 -5.47 -4.54
CA ILE A 25 -9.70 -6.56 -3.56
C ILE A 25 -10.96 -7.41 -3.73
N ASP A 26 -10.87 -8.38 -4.64
CA ASP A 26 -12.01 -9.16 -5.14
C ASP A 26 -13.14 -8.27 -5.67
N GLU A 27 -14.29 -8.23 -5.00
CA GLU A 27 -15.44 -7.39 -5.41
C GLU A 27 -15.31 -5.94 -4.94
N PHE A 28 -14.38 -5.65 -4.03
CA PHE A 28 -14.15 -4.29 -3.53
C PHE A 28 -13.24 -3.53 -4.50
N ILE A 29 -13.65 -2.30 -4.83
CA ILE A 29 -12.91 -1.40 -5.70
C ILE A 29 -12.93 -0.01 -5.07
N GLU A 30 -11.76 0.58 -4.88
CA GLU A 30 -11.62 1.95 -4.39
C GLU A 30 -10.69 2.76 -5.31
N PRO A 31 -11.10 3.96 -5.76
CA PRO A 31 -10.23 4.84 -6.52
C PRO A 31 -9.12 5.40 -5.62
N VAL A 32 -7.90 5.46 -6.14
CA VAL A 32 -6.76 6.12 -5.50
C VAL A 32 -6.09 7.04 -6.52
N HIS A 33 -5.54 8.15 -6.05
CA HIS A 33 -4.79 9.08 -6.89
C HIS A 33 -3.34 9.05 -6.45
N LEU A 34 -2.44 8.55 -7.31
CA LEU A 34 -1.02 8.40 -6.99
C LEU A 34 -0.28 9.71 -7.29
N PRO A 35 0.20 10.45 -6.27
CA PRO A 35 1.05 11.62 -6.46
C PRO A 35 2.27 11.32 -7.31
N LEU A 36 2.54 12.17 -8.31
CA LEU A 36 3.68 12.04 -9.22
C LEU A 36 4.80 13.06 -8.96
N SER A 37 4.71 13.81 -7.86
CA SER A 37 5.65 14.88 -7.52
C SER A 37 7.03 14.37 -7.11
N TYR A 38 7.10 13.18 -6.51
CA TYR A 38 8.35 12.52 -6.11
C TYR A 38 8.55 11.19 -6.86
N TRP A 39 7.59 10.26 -6.73
CA TRP A 39 7.62 8.98 -7.44
C TRP A 39 6.90 9.05 -8.79
N LYS A 40 7.47 8.39 -9.81
CA LYS A 40 6.77 8.04 -11.05
C LYS A 40 6.02 6.72 -10.87
N ALA A 41 5.16 6.40 -11.82
CA ALA A 41 4.40 5.14 -11.80
C ALA A 41 5.28 3.87 -11.68
N ASP A 42 6.47 3.87 -12.27
CA ASP A 42 7.43 2.75 -12.17
C ASP A 42 8.05 2.62 -10.78
N ASP A 43 8.21 3.73 -10.05
CA ASP A 43 8.75 3.71 -8.69
C ASP A 43 7.75 3.06 -7.72
N TYR A 44 6.46 3.39 -7.86
CA TYR A 44 5.38 2.70 -7.14
C TYR A 44 5.40 1.19 -7.40
N ARG A 45 5.42 0.77 -8.68
CA ARG A 45 5.47 -0.65 -9.06
C ARG A 45 6.69 -1.37 -8.46
N SER A 46 7.85 -0.73 -8.53
CA SER A 46 9.10 -1.29 -8.01
C SER A 46 9.05 -1.44 -6.49
N SER A 47 8.51 -0.44 -5.78
CA SER A 47 8.28 -0.46 -4.34
C SER A 47 7.32 -1.57 -3.94
N TRP A 48 6.15 -1.68 -4.60
CA TRP A 48 5.17 -2.72 -4.36
C TRP A 48 5.76 -4.11 -4.58
N ARG A 49 6.52 -4.30 -5.66
CA ARG A 49 7.18 -5.58 -5.95
C ARG A 49 8.17 -5.97 -4.87
N SER A 50 9.01 -5.03 -4.42
CA SER A 50 9.96 -5.27 -3.33
C SER A 50 9.24 -5.63 -2.03
N SER A 51 8.24 -4.83 -1.66
CA SER A 51 7.46 -4.98 -0.44
C SER A 51 6.69 -6.31 -0.39
N LEU A 52 6.02 -6.68 -1.49
CA LEU A 52 5.33 -7.97 -1.65
C LEU A 52 6.30 -9.14 -1.56
N GLY A 53 7.43 -9.06 -2.28
CA GLY A 53 8.44 -10.12 -2.27
C GLY A 53 8.98 -10.41 -0.86
N GLU A 54 9.20 -9.37 -0.06
CA GLU A 54 9.59 -9.52 1.34
C GLU A 54 8.49 -10.11 2.22
N GLY A 55 7.26 -9.58 2.12
CA GLY A 55 6.14 -10.05 2.93
C GLY A 55 5.75 -11.49 2.63
N ILE A 56 5.76 -11.90 1.35
CA ILE A 56 5.52 -13.28 0.91
C ILE A 56 6.58 -14.22 1.51
N ARG A 57 7.87 -13.83 1.43
CA ARG A 57 8.99 -14.65 1.95
C ARG A 57 8.96 -14.78 3.47
N SER A 58 8.68 -13.67 4.16
CA SER A 58 8.64 -13.63 5.62
C SER A 58 7.33 -14.16 6.22
N LYS A 59 6.27 -14.24 5.41
CA LYS A 59 4.88 -14.54 5.81
C LYS A 59 4.36 -13.59 6.88
N LYS A 60 4.82 -12.34 6.87
CA LYS A 60 4.38 -11.27 7.77
C LYS A 60 3.41 -10.36 7.04
N HIS A 61 3.92 -9.26 6.49
CA HIS A 61 3.12 -8.23 5.85
C HIS A 61 3.89 -7.52 4.74
N SER A 62 3.14 -6.80 3.91
CA SER A 62 3.64 -5.93 2.86
C SER A 62 2.88 -4.61 2.85
N ALA A 63 3.59 -3.49 2.85
CA ALA A 63 3.02 -2.15 2.67
C ALA A 63 3.04 -1.74 1.19
N LEU A 64 1.87 -1.39 0.64
CA LEU A 64 1.73 -0.85 -0.70
C LEU A 64 1.39 0.64 -0.60
N ALA A 65 2.40 1.50 -0.65
CA ALA A 65 2.19 2.94 -0.64
C ALA A 65 1.42 3.39 -1.88
N VAL A 66 0.35 4.16 -1.67
CA VAL A 66 -0.42 4.83 -2.75
C VAL A 66 -0.21 6.34 -2.76
N SER A 67 0.66 6.83 -1.87
CA SER A 67 1.21 8.17 -1.91
C SER A 67 2.66 8.15 -1.45
N MET A 68 3.52 8.92 -2.11
CA MET A 68 4.90 9.11 -1.68
C MET A 68 5.41 10.48 -2.11
N TYR A 69 6.19 11.09 -1.23
CA TYR A 69 6.80 12.40 -1.37
C TYR A 69 8.23 12.32 -0.83
N GLU A 70 8.99 13.42 -0.93
CA GLU A 70 10.34 13.48 -0.35
C GLU A 70 10.29 13.20 1.17
N PRO A 71 10.86 12.08 1.67
CA PRO A 71 10.68 11.64 3.05
C PRO A 71 11.01 12.69 4.10
N GLY A 72 12.03 13.53 3.86
CA GLY A 72 12.45 14.58 4.78
C GLY A 72 11.45 15.74 4.98
N TYR A 73 10.41 15.84 4.15
CA TYR A 73 9.41 16.92 4.18
C TYR A 73 7.97 16.41 4.26
N THR A 74 7.78 15.11 4.51
CA THR A 74 6.48 14.45 4.41
C THR A 74 5.98 14.09 5.79
N ASN A 75 4.74 14.50 6.10
CA ASN A 75 4.14 14.21 7.41
C ASN A 75 3.58 12.79 7.49
N PHE A 76 2.89 12.34 6.44
CA PHE A 76 2.29 11.02 6.39
C PHE A 76 2.13 10.53 4.95
N ILE A 77 1.93 9.23 4.80
CA ILE A 77 1.57 8.59 3.53
C ILE A 77 0.42 7.61 3.74
N PHE A 78 -0.41 7.44 2.71
CA PHE A 78 -1.40 6.38 2.64
C PHE A 78 -0.78 5.10 2.12
N VAL A 79 -1.07 4.00 2.81
CA VAL A 79 -0.59 2.65 2.48
C VAL A 79 -1.74 1.66 2.55
N TRP A 80 -1.70 0.66 1.67
CA TRP A 80 -2.51 -0.53 1.77
C TRP A 80 -1.64 -1.67 2.28
N VAL A 81 -1.95 -2.20 3.45
CA VAL A 81 -1.15 -3.24 4.11
C VAL A 81 -1.76 -4.61 3.84
N VAL A 82 -0.95 -5.53 3.34
CA VAL A 82 -1.32 -6.93 3.12
C VAL A 82 -0.71 -7.79 4.22
N TYR A 83 -1.53 -8.41 5.06
CA TYR A 83 -1.11 -9.36 6.10
C TYR A 83 -1.31 -10.80 5.64
N PHE A 84 -0.26 -11.62 5.68
CA PHE A 84 -0.30 -13.00 5.20
C PHE A 84 -0.76 -13.96 6.29
N LEU A 85 -1.92 -14.59 6.10
CA LEU A 85 -2.60 -15.47 7.06
C LEU A 85 -2.79 -16.88 6.47
N GLY A 86 -1.69 -17.60 6.29
CA GLY A 86 -1.71 -18.93 5.70
C GLY A 86 -2.05 -18.90 4.21
N ASN A 87 -3.24 -19.38 3.84
CA ASN A 87 -3.74 -19.35 2.45
C ASN A 87 -4.63 -18.13 2.15
N LYS A 88 -4.74 -17.20 3.10
CA LYS A 88 -5.49 -15.95 2.94
C LYS A 88 -4.58 -14.75 3.16
N ALA A 89 -5.00 -13.61 2.65
CA ALA A 89 -4.43 -12.32 2.98
C ALA A 89 -5.53 -11.39 3.49
N ALA A 90 -5.25 -10.70 4.60
CA ALA A 90 -6.07 -9.61 5.11
C ALA A 90 -5.46 -8.28 4.65
N ILE A 91 -6.30 -7.34 4.23
CA ILE A 91 -5.88 -6.08 3.63
C ILE A 91 -6.53 -4.94 4.40
N GLN A 92 -5.72 -4.00 4.87
CA GLN A 92 -6.18 -2.82 5.60
C GLN A 92 -5.65 -1.56 4.92
N ASN A 93 -6.47 -0.51 4.91
CA ASN A 93 -6.01 0.83 4.59
C ASN A 93 -5.43 1.46 5.86
N SER A 94 -4.25 2.07 5.76
CA SER A 94 -3.55 2.66 6.90
C SER A 94 -2.84 3.95 6.50
N ILE A 95 -2.67 4.84 7.48
CA ILE A 95 -1.89 6.06 7.36
C ILE A 95 -0.60 5.84 8.15
N LEU A 96 0.53 5.98 7.47
CA LEU A 96 1.83 5.94 8.12
C LEU A 96 2.29 7.38 8.41
N PHE A 97 2.30 7.76 9.69
CA PHE A 97 2.82 9.04 10.16
C PHE A 97 4.35 8.99 10.22
N LEU A 98 5.01 9.74 9.32
CA LEU A 98 6.45 9.63 9.09
C LEU A 98 7.29 10.37 10.15
N ASP A 99 6.69 11.32 10.87
CA ASP A 99 7.29 11.96 12.04
C ASP A 99 7.52 10.98 13.19
N GLU A 100 6.72 9.93 13.29
CA GLU A 100 6.89 8.80 14.21
C GLU A 100 7.84 7.71 13.67
N CYS A 101 8.15 7.75 12.37
CA CYS A 101 9.00 6.79 11.68
C CYS A 101 10.46 7.28 11.58
N HIS A 102 11.17 7.33 12.71
CA HIS A 102 12.57 7.77 12.72
C HIS A 102 13.46 6.97 11.76
N GLY A 103 14.08 7.68 10.80
CA GLY A 103 14.95 7.06 9.79
C GLY A 103 14.18 6.35 8.67
N PHE A 104 12.93 6.74 8.43
CA PHE A 104 12.13 6.24 7.32
C PHE A 104 12.85 6.34 5.97
N THR A 105 12.87 5.23 5.26
CA THR A 105 13.26 5.14 3.86
C THR A 105 12.23 4.28 3.13
N PRO A 106 11.77 4.67 1.93
CA PRO A 106 10.72 3.90 1.24
C PRO A 106 11.07 2.43 0.99
N GLU A 107 12.35 2.09 0.86
CA GLU A 107 12.85 0.72 0.66
C GLU A 107 12.65 -0.17 1.89
N LYS A 108 12.44 0.44 3.06
CA LYS A 108 12.23 -0.24 4.35
C LYS A 108 10.82 -0.05 4.88
N ILE A 109 9.86 0.32 4.02
CA ILE A 109 8.49 0.63 4.44
C ILE A 109 7.83 -0.47 5.30
N ASN A 110 8.17 -1.74 5.06
CA ASN A 110 7.65 -2.87 5.84
C ASN A 110 8.11 -2.88 7.31
N ASP A 111 9.27 -2.31 7.62
CA ASP A 111 9.81 -2.24 8.99
C ASP A 111 8.97 -1.30 9.88
N PHE A 112 8.19 -0.41 9.27
CA PHE A 112 7.35 0.58 9.94
C PHE A 112 5.87 0.18 10.03
N ILE A 113 5.54 -1.05 9.61
CA ILE A 113 4.18 -1.59 9.73
C ILE A 113 4.10 -2.47 10.97
N GLU A 114 3.12 -2.16 11.83
CA GLU A 114 2.83 -2.93 13.03
C GLU A 114 2.13 -4.27 12.71
N PRO A 115 2.18 -5.25 13.63
CA PRO A 115 1.40 -6.47 13.49
C PRO A 115 -0.10 -6.19 13.37
N ARG A 116 -0.80 -7.01 12.57
CA ARG A 116 -2.26 -6.90 12.36
C ARG A 116 -3.03 -6.85 13.68
N THR A 117 -3.81 -5.78 13.84
CA THR A 117 -4.91 -5.68 14.81
C THR A 117 -6.24 -5.59 14.05
N THR A 118 -7.35 -5.92 14.71
CA THR A 118 -8.71 -5.80 14.10
C THR A 118 -9.56 -4.73 14.76
N HIS A 119 -9.10 -4.19 15.88
CA HIS A 119 -9.75 -3.12 16.60
C HIS A 119 -8.69 -2.08 16.98
N ASN A 120 -9.06 -0.80 16.95
CA ASN A 120 -8.21 0.28 17.42
C ASN A 120 -8.21 0.39 18.96
N GLU A 121 -7.51 1.37 19.52
CA GLU A 121 -7.39 1.59 20.97
C GLU A 121 -8.73 1.87 21.66
N ASP A 122 -9.70 2.43 20.92
CA ASP A 122 -11.06 2.71 21.38
C ASP A 122 -12.00 1.48 21.26
N GLY A 123 -11.51 0.38 20.71
CA GLY A 123 -12.27 -0.85 20.49
C GLY A 123 -13.18 -0.82 19.26
N GLU A 124 -12.99 0.13 18.34
CA GLU A 124 -13.70 0.18 17.06
C GLU A 124 -13.04 -0.74 16.03
N GLU A 125 -13.85 -1.39 15.19
CA GLU A 125 -13.38 -2.31 14.15
C GLU A 125 -12.60 -1.56 13.05
N ILE A 126 -11.42 -2.08 12.70
CA ILE A 126 -10.60 -1.56 11.62
C ILE A 126 -11.15 -2.07 10.28
N SER A 127 -11.30 -1.17 9.32
CA SER A 127 -11.71 -1.53 7.96
C SER A 127 -10.73 -2.53 7.34
N GLU A 128 -11.24 -3.72 7.01
CA GLU A 128 -10.45 -4.82 6.50
C GLU A 128 -11.18 -5.58 5.41
N TRP A 129 -10.42 -5.95 4.38
CA TRP A 129 -10.86 -6.83 3.30
C TRP A 129 -10.00 -8.09 3.29
N ASN A 130 -10.54 -9.16 2.71
CA ASN A 130 -9.85 -10.44 2.67
C ASN A 130 -9.80 -10.95 1.23
N THR A 131 -8.69 -11.57 0.84
CA THR A 131 -8.54 -12.24 -0.45
C THR A 131 -7.70 -13.51 -0.31
N ASN A 132 -7.67 -14.34 -1.36
CA ASN A 132 -6.79 -15.50 -1.42
C ASN A 132 -5.33 -15.06 -1.68
N ILE A 133 -4.36 -15.72 -1.05
CA ILE A 133 -2.94 -15.48 -1.31
C ILE A 133 -2.58 -15.65 -2.80
N ASP A 134 -3.27 -16.53 -3.54
CA ASP A 134 -3.07 -16.71 -4.97
C ASP A 134 -3.29 -15.41 -5.76
N ASN A 135 -4.31 -14.63 -5.41
CA ASN A 135 -4.55 -13.32 -6.04
C ASN A 135 -3.41 -12.33 -5.78
N VAL A 136 -2.79 -12.38 -4.59
CA VAL A 136 -1.64 -11.54 -4.24
C VAL A 136 -0.39 -11.97 -5.02
N LEU A 137 -0.18 -13.28 -5.17
CA LEU A 137 0.93 -13.83 -5.96
C LEU A 137 0.79 -13.49 -7.45
N ASP A 138 -0.41 -13.58 -8.00
CA ASP A 138 -0.67 -13.19 -9.39
C ASP A 138 -0.33 -11.71 -9.63
N PHE A 139 -0.74 -10.83 -8.71
CA PHE A 139 -0.37 -9.41 -8.78
C PHE A 139 1.15 -9.22 -8.68
N TYR A 140 1.81 -9.84 -7.69
CA TYR A 140 3.26 -9.77 -7.52
C TYR A 140 4.04 -10.19 -8.79
N ASN A 141 3.57 -11.25 -9.46
CA ASN A 141 4.16 -11.75 -10.69
C ASN A 141 3.91 -10.85 -11.91
N SER A 142 2.87 -10.01 -11.85
CA SER A 142 2.52 -9.05 -12.92
C SER A 142 3.27 -7.71 -12.83
N LEU A 143 3.88 -7.40 -11.68
CA LEU A 143 4.59 -6.14 -11.40
C LEU A 143 5.95 -6.02 -12.07
#